data_AF-A0A1B0CRK8-F1
#
_entry.id   AF-A0A1B0CRK8-F1
#
_cell.length_a   1.000
_cell.length_b   1.000
_cell.length_c   1.000
_cell.angle_alpha   90.00
_cell.angle_beta   90.00
_cell.angle_gamma   90.00
#
_symmetry.space_group_name_H-M   'P 1'
#
loop_
_entity.id
_entity.type
_entity.pdbx_description
1 polymer ?
#
loop_
_entity_poly.entity_id
_entity_poly.type
_entity_poly.pdbx_seq_one_letter_code
_entity_poly.pdbx_strand_id
1 'polypeptide(L)'
;MWLFENSDVILPSVYLTEAWAPNMRKSIIKGRVGEANRVARATHKRPRPHVLTYIRYAYTDTLNFLSQGDLYDAFSVMDQKKSDGILWGSSFDLNSQAKCRNFRKYLEDQLGPILRLFTKPKYSVQGIIHQQWH
;
A
#
# COMPACT_ATOMS: atom_id res chain seq x y z
N MET A 1 19.31 18.29 2.83
CA MET A 1 19.60 16.85 2.65
C MET A 1 19.79 16.10 3.96
N TRP A 2 20.24 16.74 5.06
CA TRP A 2 20.61 16.10 6.33
C TRP A 2 19.68 14.98 6.83
N LEU A 3 18.36 15.14 6.76
CA LEU A 3 17.39 14.12 7.18
C LEU A 3 17.52 12.83 6.37
N PHE A 4 17.55 12.96 5.05
CA PHE A 4 17.56 11.83 4.11
C PHE A 4 18.94 11.18 4.01
N GLU A 5 20.03 11.92 4.23
CA GLU A 5 21.38 11.34 4.36
C GLU A 5 21.49 10.39 5.56
N ASN A 6 20.72 10.66 6.61
CA ASN A 6 20.71 9.85 7.83
C ASN A 6 19.53 8.87 7.88
N SER A 7 18.76 8.73 6.79
CA SER A 7 17.63 7.80 6.71
C SER A 7 18.04 6.52 5.99
N ASP A 8 17.62 5.36 6.50
CA ASP A 8 17.73 4.09 5.75
C ASP A 8 16.53 3.87 4.83
N VAL A 9 15.39 4.49 5.15
CA VAL A 9 14.14 4.37 4.43
C VAL A 9 13.44 5.74 4.36
N ILE A 10 12.82 6.04 3.23
CA ILE A 10 11.93 7.19 3.03
C ILE A 10 10.49 6.67 2.96
N LEU A 11 9.61 7.26 3.77
CA LEU A 11 8.25 6.77 4.01
C LEU A 11 7.19 7.78 3.54
N PRO A 12 6.95 7.94 2.23
CA PRO A 12 5.90 8.83 1.75
C PRO A 12 4.52 8.25 2.07
N SER A 13 3.62 9.06 2.62
CA SER A 13 2.20 8.70 2.72
C SER A 13 1.47 9.05 1.42
N VAL A 14 0.67 8.11 0.90
CA VAL A 14 -0.15 8.30 -0.31
C VAL A 14 -1.64 8.08 -0.03
N TYR A 15 -2.08 8.42 1.18
CA TYR A 15 -3.49 8.25 1.56
C TYR A 15 -4.41 9.04 0.62
N LEU A 16 -5.49 8.39 0.21
CA LEU A 16 -6.44 8.94 -0.76
C LEU A 16 -7.60 9.62 -0.05
N THR A 17 -8.19 10.59 -0.74
CA THR A 17 -9.41 11.30 -0.35
C THR A 17 -10.47 11.01 -1.40
N GLU A 18 -11.65 10.57 -0.96
CA GLU A 18 -12.75 10.18 -1.84
C GLU A 18 -13.31 11.40 -2.58
N ALA A 19 -13.29 12.59 -2.01
CA ALA A 19 -13.71 13.81 -2.72
C ALA A 19 -12.87 14.17 -3.96
N TRP A 20 -11.64 13.63 -4.09
CA TRP A 20 -10.80 13.91 -5.27
C TRP A 20 -11.26 13.14 -6.50
N ALA A 21 -11.14 13.76 -7.68
CA ALA A 21 -11.38 13.07 -8.95
C ALA A 21 -10.39 11.88 -9.12
N PRO A 22 -10.80 10.77 -9.78
CA PRO A 22 -9.96 9.57 -9.91
C PRO A 22 -8.56 9.85 -10.51
N ASN A 23 -8.49 10.70 -11.54
CA ASN A 23 -7.22 11.12 -12.15
C ASN A 23 -6.30 11.87 -11.17
N MET A 24 -6.88 12.65 -10.25
CA MET A 24 -6.15 13.37 -9.22
C MET A 24 -5.62 12.42 -8.14
N ARG A 25 -6.41 11.43 -7.71
CA ARG A 25 -5.96 10.38 -6.78
C ARG A 25 -4.70 9.68 -7.31
N LYS A 26 -4.73 9.24 -8.57
CA LYS A 26 -3.57 8.62 -9.24
C LYS A 26 -2.37 9.55 -9.35
N SER A 27 -2.60 10.82 -9.69
CA SER A 27 -1.54 11.82 -9.87
C SER A 27 -0.82 12.14 -8.56
N ILE A 28 -1.54 12.17 -7.42
CA ILE A 28 -0.95 12.41 -6.10
C ILE A 28 0.01 11.28 -5.72
N ILE A 29 -0.37 10.02 -5.93
CA ILE A 29 0.52 8.86 -5.69
C ILE A 29 1.78 9.00 -6.56
N LYS A 30 1.59 9.27 -7.86
CA LYS A 30 2.70 9.41 -8.81
C LYS A 30 3.68 10.51 -8.39
N GLY A 31 3.16 11.65 -7.93
CA GLY A 31 3.94 12.78 -7.46
C GLY A 31 4.71 12.47 -6.18
N ARG A 32 4.02 11.98 -5.15
CA ARG A 32 4.63 11.71 -3.83
C ARG A 32 5.68 10.60 -3.88
N VAL A 33 5.38 9.50 -4.57
CA VAL A 33 6.34 8.39 -4.73
C VAL A 33 7.49 8.80 -5.65
N GLY A 34 7.20 9.59 -6.69
CA GLY A 34 8.22 10.14 -7.58
C GLY A 34 9.22 11.05 -6.85
N GLU A 35 8.71 11.89 -5.95
CA GLU A 35 9.52 12.80 -5.16
C GLU A 35 10.36 12.08 -4.11
N ALA A 36 9.77 11.14 -3.37
CA ALA A 36 10.52 10.31 -2.43
C ALA A 36 11.71 9.59 -3.11
N ASN A 37 11.46 9.03 -4.29
CA ASN A 37 12.49 8.43 -5.12
C ASN A 37 13.55 9.43 -5.63
N ARG A 38 13.14 10.65 -5.99
CA ARG A 38 14.07 11.72 -6.41
C ARG A 38 15.01 12.07 -5.26
N VAL A 39 14.46 12.26 -4.07
CA VAL A 39 15.21 12.56 -2.85
C VAL A 39 16.14 11.41 -2.48
N ALA A 40 15.67 10.16 -2.46
CA ALA A 40 16.51 8.99 -2.20
C ALA A 40 17.73 8.92 -3.14
N ARG A 41 17.54 9.19 -4.44
CA ARG A 41 18.63 9.19 -5.43
C ARG A 41 19.62 10.33 -5.25
N ALA A 42 19.15 11.47 -4.75
CA ALA A 42 19.96 12.66 -4.52
C ALA A 42 20.85 12.56 -3.26
N THR A 43 20.60 11.58 -2.39
CA THR A 43 21.47 11.33 -1.22
C THR A 43 22.85 10.81 -1.62
N HIS A 44 23.85 11.18 -0.83
CA HIS A 44 25.21 10.65 -0.93
C HIS A 44 25.39 9.33 -0.16
N LYS A 45 24.47 8.99 0.77
CA LYS A 45 24.42 7.72 1.52
C LYS A 45 24.57 6.48 0.62
N ARG A 46 25.27 5.46 1.15
CA ARG A 46 25.43 4.12 0.58
C ARG A 46 25.18 3.05 1.67
N PRO A 47 24.25 2.11 1.48
CA PRO A 47 23.28 2.02 0.39
C PRO A 47 22.33 3.24 0.36
N ARG A 48 21.74 3.52 -0.81
CA ARG A 48 20.75 4.59 -0.92
C ARG A 48 19.49 4.21 -0.12
N PRO A 49 18.77 5.18 0.47
CA PRO A 49 17.53 4.89 1.17
C PRO A 49 16.51 4.19 0.28
N HIS A 50 15.84 3.17 0.82
CA HIS A 50 14.71 2.54 0.14
C HIS A 50 13.45 3.40 0.26
N VAL A 51 12.51 3.29 -0.67
CA VAL A 51 11.21 3.97 -0.57
C VAL A 51 10.13 2.94 -0.24
N LEU A 52 9.54 3.06 0.95
CA LEU A 52 8.39 2.25 1.37
C LEU A 52 7.17 3.15 1.53
N THR A 53 6.22 3.00 0.62
CA THR A 53 5.04 3.89 0.57
C THR A 53 3.98 3.47 1.59
N TYR A 54 3.56 4.40 2.44
CA TYR A 54 2.44 4.20 3.36
C TYR A 54 1.12 4.42 2.64
N ILE A 55 0.30 3.38 2.59
CA ILE A 55 -1.05 3.42 1.99
C ILE A 55 -2.09 2.89 2.98
N ARG A 56 -3.29 3.48 2.94
CA ARG A 56 -4.46 3.00 3.69
C ARG A 56 -5.36 2.19 2.78
N TYR A 57 -6.06 1.21 3.36
CA TYR A 57 -7.15 0.51 2.68
C TYR A 57 -8.48 1.30 2.68
N ALA A 58 -8.50 2.50 3.27
CA ALA A 58 -9.68 3.36 3.36
C ALA A 58 -9.34 4.80 2.96
N TYR A 59 -10.32 5.52 2.43
CA TYR A 59 -10.20 6.95 2.17
C TYR A 59 -10.10 7.74 3.49
N THR A 60 -9.36 8.84 3.46
CA THR A 60 -9.02 9.62 4.64
C THR A 60 -10.21 10.43 5.17
N ASP A 61 -11.08 10.88 4.27
CA ASP A 61 -12.23 11.76 4.52
C ASP A 61 -13.49 11.00 4.90
N THR A 62 -13.76 9.86 4.25
CA THR A 62 -15.02 9.11 4.45
C THR A 62 -14.87 7.84 5.27
N LEU A 63 -13.64 7.34 5.44
CA LEU A 63 -13.32 6.03 6.03
C LEU A 63 -13.93 4.84 5.27
N ASN A 64 -14.51 5.07 4.09
CA ASN A 64 -14.93 4.01 3.19
C ASN A 64 -13.71 3.25 2.68
N PHE A 65 -13.87 1.96 2.42
CA PHE A 65 -12.81 1.16 1.80
C PHE A 65 -12.51 1.67 0.39
N LEU A 66 -11.23 1.62 0.00
CA LEU A 66 -10.83 2.00 -1.35
C LEU A 66 -11.51 1.08 -2.38
N SER A 67 -12.02 1.68 -3.46
CA SER A 67 -12.56 0.92 -4.58
C SER A 67 -11.51 0.02 -5.23
N GLN A 68 -11.93 -1.05 -5.90
CA GLN A 68 -11.02 -1.91 -6.67
C GLN A 68 -10.20 -1.11 -7.69
N GLY A 69 -10.80 -0.11 -8.34
CA GLY A 69 -10.13 0.76 -9.30
C GLY A 69 -9.03 1.60 -8.64
N ASP A 70 -9.31 2.22 -7.48
CA ASP A 70 -8.30 3.00 -6.76
C ASP A 70 -7.18 2.12 -6.18
N LEU A 71 -7.49 0.91 -5.70
CA LEU A 71 -6.46 -0.06 -5.28
C LEU A 71 -5.55 -0.43 -6.46
N TYR A 72 -6.13 -0.76 -7.60
CA TYR A 72 -5.36 -1.14 -8.79
C TYR A 72 -4.49 0.01 -9.28
N ASP A 73 -5.05 1.21 -9.40
CA ASP A 73 -4.30 2.39 -9.82
C ASP A 73 -3.20 2.75 -8.81
N ALA A 74 -3.47 2.64 -7.51
CA ALA A 74 -2.48 2.91 -6.48
C ALA A 74 -1.28 1.97 -6.56
N PHE A 75 -1.54 0.67 -6.54
CA PHE A 75 -0.46 -0.32 -6.60
C PHE A 75 0.25 -0.33 -7.94
N SER A 76 -0.45 -0.08 -9.06
CA SER A 76 0.17 0.05 -10.38
C SER A 76 1.14 1.23 -10.42
N VAL A 77 0.77 2.39 -9.85
CA VAL A 77 1.68 3.54 -9.79
C VAL A 77 2.87 3.27 -8.87
N MET A 78 2.65 2.62 -7.72
CA MET A 78 3.73 2.24 -6.80
C MET A 78 4.73 1.28 -7.46
N ASP A 79 4.25 0.23 -8.14
CA ASP A 79 5.06 -0.74 -8.87
C ASP A 79 5.85 -0.06 -10.02
N GLN A 80 5.19 0.75 -10.86
CA GLN A 80 5.85 1.53 -11.92
C GLN A 80 6.95 2.45 -11.40
N LYS A 81 6.80 2.96 -10.17
CA LYS A 81 7.78 3.82 -9.50
C LYS A 81 8.79 3.04 -8.65
N LYS A 82 8.76 1.71 -8.69
CA LYS A 82 9.67 0.82 -7.94
C LYS A 82 9.65 1.11 -6.44
N SER A 83 8.47 1.36 -5.90
CA SER A 83 8.26 1.51 -4.46
C SER A 83 7.58 0.27 -3.91
N ASP A 84 8.17 -0.32 -2.87
CA ASP A 84 7.46 -1.25 -2.01
C ASP A 84 6.44 -0.47 -1.14
N GLY A 85 5.59 -1.20 -0.40
CA GLY A 85 4.48 -0.60 0.33
C GLY A 85 4.29 -1.14 1.74
N ILE A 86 3.78 -0.28 2.61
CA ILE A 86 3.27 -0.62 3.94
C ILE A 86 1.77 -0.29 3.94
N LEU A 87 0.95 -1.31 4.15
CA LEU A 87 -0.48 -1.13 4.38
C LEU A 87 -0.71 -0.76 5.84
N TRP A 88 -1.32 0.41 6.07
CA TRP A 88 -1.61 0.93 7.40
C TRP A 88 -3.12 0.98 7.67
N GLY A 89 -3.51 0.70 8.90
CA GLY A 89 -4.89 0.80 9.39
C GLY A 89 -4.94 1.49 10.74
N SER A 90 -5.99 2.29 10.98
CA SER A 90 -6.23 2.90 12.28
C SER A 90 -6.89 1.89 13.22
N SER A 91 -6.56 1.94 14.52
CA SER A 91 -7.31 1.17 15.53
C SER A 91 -8.80 1.52 15.54
N PHE A 92 -9.16 2.75 15.14
CA PHE A 92 -10.54 3.18 14.98
C PHE A 92 -11.28 2.46 13.84
N ASP A 93 -10.58 2.03 12.80
CA ASP A 93 -11.18 1.38 11.62
C ASP A 93 -11.69 -0.03 11.97
N LEU A 94 -11.16 -0.64 13.04
CA LEU A 94 -11.41 -2.03 13.45
C LEU A 94 -11.82 -2.16 14.92
N ASN A 95 -12.41 -1.11 15.51
CA ASN A 95 -12.75 -1.08 16.94
C ASN A 95 -14.08 -1.76 17.32
N SER A 96 -14.68 -2.54 16.43
CA SER A 96 -15.89 -3.32 16.71
C SER A 96 -15.93 -4.61 15.92
N GLN A 97 -16.65 -5.61 16.44
CA GLN A 97 -16.79 -6.90 15.76
C GLN A 97 -17.40 -6.77 14.36
N ALA A 98 -18.35 -5.83 14.19
CA ALA A 98 -18.96 -5.55 12.89
C ALA A 98 -17.94 -4.96 11.90
N LYS A 99 -17.12 -3.99 12.34
CA LYS A 99 -16.05 -3.42 11.51
C LYS A 99 -15.01 -4.47 11.11
N CYS A 100 -14.60 -5.33 12.03
CA CYS A 100 -13.69 -6.44 11.73
C CYS A 100 -14.26 -7.41 10.68
N ARG A 101 -15.55 -7.78 10.80
CA ARG A 101 -16.21 -8.64 9.80
C ARG A 101 -16.28 -7.97 8.42
N ASN A 102 -16.61 -6.68 8.38
CA ASN A 102 -16.68 -5.93 7.13
C ASN A 102 -15.29 -5.82 6.47
N PHE A 103 -14.25 -5.54 7.26
CA PHE A 103 -12.88 -5.52 6.76
C PHE A 103 -12.42 -6.89 6.26
N ARG A 104 -12.75 -7.97 6.99
CA ARG A 104 -12.45 -9.34 6.54
C ARG A 104 -13.07 -9.62 5.17
N LYS A 105 -14.35 -9.28 4.99
CA LYS A 105 -15.03 -9.44 3.69
C LYS A 105 -14.36 -8.61 2.60
N TYR A 106 -14.02 -7.35 2.87
CA TYR A 106 -13.29 -6.50 1.93
C TYR A 106 -11.90 -7.06 1.58
N LEU A 107 -11.19 -7.61 2.56
CA LEU A 107 -9.89 -8.25 2.38
C LEU A 107 -9.99 -9.48 1.48
N GLU A 108 -10.97 -10.34 1.71
CA GLU A 108 -11.18 -11.58 0.93
C GLU A 108 -11.68 -11.27 -0.48
N ASP A 109 -12.62 -10.34 -0.64
CA ASP A 109 -13.34 -10.09 -1.89
C ASP A 109 -12.63 -9.08 -2.82
N GLN A 110 -11.82 -8.16 -2.28
CA GLN A 110 -11.27 -7.04 -3.07
C GLN A 110 -9.77 -6.83 -2.86
N LEU A 111 -9.35 -6.47 -1.65
CA LEU A 111 -7.96 -6.07 -1.39
C LEU A 111 -6.97 -7.22 -1.60
N GLY A 112 -7.28 -8.42 -1.10
CA GLY A 112 -6.44 -9.61 -1.27
C GLY A 112 -6.24 -10.01 -2.74
N PRO A 113 -7.31 -10.16 -3.54
CA PRO A 113 -7.20 -10.40 -4.98
C PRO A 113 -6.34 -9.37 -5.70
N ILE A 114 -6.53 -8.07 -5.44
CA ILE A 114 -5.75 -7.01 -6.09
C ILE A 114 -4.27 -7.05 -5.64
N LEU A 115 -3.97 -7.24 -4.35
CA LEU A 115 -2.59 -7.35 -3.85
C LEU A 115 -1.81 -8.49 -4.52
N ARG A 116 -2.46 -9.62 -4.81
CA ARG A 116 -1.82 -10.76 -5.51
C ARG A 116 -1.34 -10.43 -6.92
N LEU A 117 -1.90 -9.42 -7.58
CA LEU A 117 -1.44 -8.97 -8.89
C LEU A 117 -0.09 -8.24 -8.83
N PHE A 118 0.22 -7.62 -7.70
CA PHE A 118 1.41 -6.78 -7.51
C PHE A 118 2.44 -7.40 -6.56
N THR A 119 2.10 -8.48 -5.87
CA THR A 119 3.00 -9.21 -5.00
C THR A 119 3.41 -10.52 -5.65
N LYS A 120 4.73 -10.71 -5.84
CA LYS A 120 5.23 -12.04 -6.22
C LYS A 120 5.14 -12.94 -4.99
N PRO A 121 4.56 -14.15 -5.08
CA PRO A 121 4.69 -15.11 -4.00
C PRO A 121 6.19 -15.42 -3.84
N LYS A 122 6.79 -14.95 -2.73
CA LYS A 122 8.16 -15.31 -2.38
C LYS A 122 8.29 -16.79 -2.03
N TYR A 123 7.17 -17.45 -1.75
CA TYR A 123 7.08 -18.88 -1.49
C TYR A 123 5.81 -19.43 -2.17
N SER A 124 5.98 -20.33 -3.14
CA SER A 124 4.94 -21.31 -3.44
C SER A 124 4.96 -22.33 -2.31
N VAL A 125 4.04 -22.22 -1.36
CA VAL A 125 3.77 -23.36 -0.48
C VAL A 125 3.16 -24.43 -1.38
N GLN A 126 3.98 -25.37 -1.86
CA GLN A 126 3.46 -26.60 -2.46
C GLN A 126 2.53 -27.24 -1.44
N GLY A 127 1.31 -27.54 -1.89
CA GLY A 127 0.16 -27.76 -1.04
C GLY A 127 0.43 -28.66 0.16
N ILE A 128 -0.02 -28.20 1.33
CA ILE A 128 -0.35 -29.12 2.40
C ILE A 128 -1.56 -29.90 1.88
N ILE A 129 -1.29 -31.07 1.31
CA ILE A 129 -2.29 -32.06 0.97
C ILE A 129 -3.10 -32.31 2.23
N HIS A 130 -4.42 -32.22 2.12
CA HIS A 130 -5.39 -32.62 3.13
C HIS A 130 -4.95 -33.94 3.80
N GLN A 131 -4.45 -33.87 5.03
CA GLN A 131 -4.58 -35.01 5.94
C GLN A 131 -6.03 -35.01 6.41
N GLN A 132 -6.81 -35.91 5.83
CA GLN A 132 -8.08 -36.34 6.37
C GLN A 132 -7.84 -36.84 7.81
N TRP A 133 -8.57 -36.26 8.75
CA TRP A 133 -8.69 -36.81 10.09
C TRP A 133 -9.56 -38.08 9.97
N HIS A 134 -8.96 -39.23 10.23
CA HIS A 134 -9.67 -40.47 10.59
C HIS A 134 -10.03 -40.42 12.07
#